data_AF-A0A1I2T767-F1
#
_entry.id   AF-A0A1I2T767-F1
#
_cell.length_a   1.000
_cell.length_b   1.000
_cell.length_c   1.000
_cell.angle_alpha   90.00
_cell.angle_beta   90.00
_cell.angle_gamma   90.00
#
_symmetry.space_group_name_H-M   'P 1'
#
loop_
_entity.id
_entity.type
_entity.pdbx_description
1 polymer ?
#
loop_
_entity_poly.entity_id
_entity_poly.type
_entity_poly.pdbx_seq_one_letter_code
_entity_poly.pdbx_strand_id
1 'polypeptide(L)'
;MKKRSMLLSALMALSLITTGCGIINTSPKNSTAKTAEQTTGKKATKDTTKSAKNDETDPNSPNYVIEKDPQYNVSTKELLKKFPIEYQTPAKTDLSKKIQNRMLNGFNRWNMGYDAWEHWGEVLYHDDSIYNVNGVRLTLPEYQTAMNMSLKQLDIQMGTFKNMILVDDWMAIQYDIVNVDKKTGKKMPGTTMEFAKFGDYGELGAKVDEGWGGVKNDSYAGTMHFQTEKEQKAQQKFMNELKNKKLKNTTNLEEKYPVKYPTTIDTKMGKEMKATILNDFENWNKGYSSWNKWTDTFYTKDAKLNYLGKDITLDEYKKTVKDQIGSTQRVQINNILVSEDWAAIHFWTVTTKEDGTKEADNHMQFLHFVDNGDGVQVDNCFMK
;
A
#
# COMPACT_ATOMS: atom_id res chain seq x y z
N MET A 1 -55.37 -15.31 -9.02
CA MET A 1 -54.49 -16.35 -8.44
C MET A 1 -53.67 -17.01 -9.55
N LYS A 2 -52.35 -16.78 -9.56
CA LYS A 2 -51.32 -17.75 -10.00
C LYS A 2 -49.95 -17.11 -9.71
N LYS A 3 -49.28 -17.65 -8.70
CA LYS A 3 -47.94 -17.30 -8.23
C LYS A 3 -46.92 -17.59 -9.35
N ARG A 4 -45.99 -16.68 -9.61
CA ARG A 4 -44.73 -16.99 -10.30
C ARG A 4 -43.60 -16.97 -9.27
N SER A 5 -42.95 -18.13 -9.19
CA SER A 5 -41.83 -18.45 -8.30
C SER A 5 -40.56 -17.78 -8.81
N MET A 6 -39.86 -17.10 -7.90
CA MET A 6 -38.41 -16.90 -7.97
C MET A 6 -37.71 -18.27 -7.87
N LEU A 7 -36.66 -18.44 -8.67
CA LEU A 7 -35.53 -19.39 -8.61
C LEU A 7 -34.86 -19.24 -10.01
N LEU A 8 -33.55 -19.20 -10.24
CA LEU A 8 -32.39 -19.68 -9.51
C LEU A 8 -31.17 -19.15 -10.32
N SER A 9 -30.24 -18.40 -9.70
CA SER A 9 -28.92 -18.13 -10.30
C SER A 9 -27.86 -18.49 -9.26
N ALA A 10 -27.41 -19.74 -9.32
CA ALA A 10 -26.26 -20.28 -8.63
C ALA A 10 -25.16 -20.60 -9.66
N LEU A 11 -23.91 -20.61 -9.20
CA LEU A 11 -22.60 -20.71 -9.89
C LEU A 11 -21.97 -19.34 -10.24
N MET A 12 -20.76 -18.96 -9.81
CA MET A 12 -19.63 -19.72 -9.25
C MET A 12 -19.00 -19.07 -8.01
N ALA A 13 -18.67 -19.94 -7.05
CA ALA A 13 -17.73 -19.70 -5.98
C ALA A 13 -16.29 -19.85 -6.49
N LEU A 14 -15.42 -18.85 -6.26
CA LEU A 14 -14.03 -19.00 -5.81
C LEU A 14 -13.40 -17.61 -5.60
N SER A 15 -13.61 -17.00 -4.44
CA SER A 15 -12.76 -15.92 -3.93
C SER A 15 -12.41 -16.21 -2.47
N LEU A 16 -11.71 -17.32 -2.27
CA LEU A 16 -11.04 -17.58 -1.01
C LEU A 16 -9.79 -16.70 -0.95
N ILE A 17 -9.80 -15.76 0.00
CA ILE A 17 -8.64 -15.30 0.75
C ILE A 17 -7.54 -14.62 -0.10
N THR A 18 -7.73 -13.35 -0.45
CA THR A 18 -6.65 -12.51 -1.00
C THR A 18 -6.70 -11.07 -0.49
N THR A 19 -6.92 -10.89 0.81
CA THR A 19 -6.36 -9.80 1.64
C THR A 19 -6.68 -10.16 3.09
N GLY A 20 -5.65 -10.33 3.92
CA GLY A 20 -5.71 -10.90 5.26
C GLY A 20 -6.43 -10.04 6.32
N CYS A 21 -7.70 -9.74 6.10
CA CYS A 21 -8.61 -9.28 7.14
C CYS A 21 -9.83 -10.19 7.08
N GLY A 22 -9.85 -11.19 7.96
CA GLY A 22 -10.99 -12.08 8.11
C GLY A 22 -12.25 -11.32 8.54
N ILE A 23 -13.39 -11.76 8.02
CA ILE A 23 -14.73 -11.33 8.41
C ILE A 23 -14.87 -11.50 9.94
N ILE A 24 -15.06 -10.39 10.66
CA ILE A 24 -15.27 -10.37 12.10
C ILE A 24 -16.77 -10.46 12.37
N ASN A 25 -17.20 -11.52 13.06
CA ASN A 25 -18.49 -11.56 13.73
C ASN A 25 -18.23 -11.75 15.24
N THR A 26 -19.08 -11.11 16.04
CA THR A 26 -19.20 -11.13 17.52
C THR A 26 -18.43 -10.09 18.34
N SER A 27 -19.22 -9.24 19.01
CA SER A 27 -18.85 -8.36 20.12
C SER A 27 -18.39 -9.12 21.38
N PRO A 28 -17.56 -8.48 22.20
CA PRO A 28 -17.72 -8.61 23.65
C PRO A 28 -17.87 -7.25 24.35
N LYS A 29 -18.67 -7.31 25.43
CA LYS A 29 -19.03 -6.25 26.36
C LYS A 29 -17.83 -5.74 27.16
N ASN A 30 -17.87 -4.43 27.45
CA ASN A 30 -17.04 -3.75 28.43
C ASN A 30 -17.03 -4.46 29.79
N SER A 31 -15.84 -4.62 30.38
CA SER A 31 -15.70 -4.71 31.84
C SER A 31 -14.53 -3.86 32.30
N THR A 32 -14.87 -2.82 33.05
CA THR A 32 -14.01 -2.02 33.93
C THR A 32 -13.20 -2.88 34.89
N ALA A 33 -11.92 -2.57 35.08
CA ALA A 33 -11.13 -3.02 36.23
C ALA A 33 -10.45 -1.83 36.91
N LYS A 34 -10.52 -1.85 38.24
CA LYS A 34 -10.20 -0.80 39.20
C LYS A 34 -8.71 -0.72 39.52
N THR A 35 -8.32 0.49 39.93
CA THR A 35 -7.14 0.89 40.70
C THR A 35 -6.97 0.09 41.99
N ALA A 36 -5.72 -0.23 42.34
CA ALA A 36 -5.30 -0.45 43.73
C ALA A 36 -3.82 -0.04 43.90
N GLU A 37 -3.58 0.76 44.93
CA GLU A 37 -2.31 1.35 45.36
C GLU A 37 -1.48 0.42 46.27
N GLN A 38 -0.17 0.68 46.24
CA GLN A 38 0.85 0.69 47.31
C GLN A 38 1.11 -0.56 48.18
N THR A 39 2.40 -0.95 48.19
CA THR A 39 3.40 -0.95 49.30
C THR A 39 4.47 -2.00 48.97
N THR A 40 5.76 -1.95 49.30
CA THR A 40 6.61 -1.24 50.28
C THR A 40 8.06 -1.27 49.77
N GLY A 41 8.87 -0.29 50.19
CA GLY A 41 10.26 -0.14 49.77
C GLY A 41 11.27 -1.10 50.39
N LYS A 42 12.43 -1.21 49.73
CA LYS A 42 13.69 -1.62 50.37
C LYS A 42 14.85 -0.83 49.76
N LYS A 43 15.56 -0.11 50.65
CA LYS A 43 16.80 0.63 50.38
C LYS A 43 17.88 -0.26 49.76
N ALA A 44 18.57 0.24 48.75
CA ALA A 44 19.93 -0.15 48.41
C ALA A 44 20.80 1.10 48.33
N THR A 45 21.88 1.10 49.10
CA THR A 45 22.91 2.14 49.19
C THR A 45 23.96 2.00 48.09
N LYS A 46 24.14 3.10 47.36
CA LYS A 46 25.37 3.75 46.87
C LYS A 46 26.47 2.99 46.09
N ASP A 47 26.79 3.66 44.97
CA ASP A 47 28.11 3.92 44.40
C ASP A 47 28.85 2.79 43.70
N THR A 48 28.56 2.66 42.41
CA THR A 48 29.61 2.57 41.38
C THR A 48 29.20 3.44 40.19
N THR A 49 29.57 4.72 40.23
CA THR A 49 29.68 5.58 39.05
C THR A 49 30.79 5.03 38.15
N LYS A 50 30.49 3.96 37.42
CA LYS A 50 31.12 3.74 36.12
C LYS A 50 30.59 4.85 35.23
N SER A 51 31.48 5.67 34.72
CA SER A 51 31.24 6.56 33.58
C SER A 51 30.38 5.79 32.57
N ALA A 52 29.09 6.14 32.49
CA ALA A 52 28.21 5.63 31.46
C ALA A 52 28.87 6.03 30.15
N LYS A 53 29.29 5.04 29.36
CA LYS A 53 29.81 5.31 28.02
C LYS A 53 28.72 6.09 27.28
N ASN A 54 29.10 7.23 26.72
CA ASN A 54 28.27 7.96 25.76
C ASN A 54 28.20 7.17 24.44
N ASP A 55 27.62 5.98 24.50
CA ASP A 55 27.41 5.13 23.33
C ASP A 55 25.93 5.24 22.95
N GLU A 56 25.66 5.79 21.77
CA GLU A 56 24.30 5.93 21.25
C GLU A 56 23.75 4.60 20.71
N THR A 57 24.57 3.54 20.68
CA THR A 57 24.22 2.22 20.13
C THR A 57 23.97 1.15 21.20
N ASP A 58 24.27 1.43 22.48
CA ASP A 58 24.02 0.50 23.59
C ASP A 58 22.62 0.74 24.17
N PRO A 59 21.69 -0.24 24.14
CA PRO A 59 20.33 -0.08 24.69
C PRO A 59 20.29 0.18 26.21
N ASN A 60 21.39 -0.03 26.93
CA ASN A 60 21.50 0.29 28.36
C ASN A 60 22.07 1.70 28.63
N SER A 61 22.42 2.45 27.57
CA SER A 61 22.96 3.80 27.65
C SER A 61 21.84 4.83 27.83
N PRO A 62 22.04 5.86 28.68
CA PRO A 62 21.08 6.97 28.78
C PRO A 62 21.01 7.83 27.50
N ASN A 63 21.96 7.67 26.57
CA ASN A 63 22.01 8.36 25.28
C ASN A 63 21.65 7.44 24.10
N TYR A 64 21.01 6.30 24.36
CA TYR A 64 20.63 5.34 23.32
C TYR A 64 19.73 5.97 22.25
N VAL A 65 20.05 5.72 20.99
CA VAL A 65 19.29 6.15 19.82
C VAL A 65 19.01 4.91 18.97
N ILE A 66 17.76 4.45 18.96
CA ILE A 66 17.35 3.21 18.29
C ILE A 66 17.67 3.22 16.78
N GLU A 67 17.63 4.37 16.12
CA GLU A 67 18.01 4.53 14.71
C GLU A 67 19.50 4.30 14.44
N LYS A 68 20.35 4.33 15.47
CA LYS A 68 21.80 4.09 15.38
C LYS A 68 22.19 2.68 15.82
N ASP A 69 21.27 1.91 16.41
CA ASP A 69 21.52 0.53 16.83
C ASP A 69 21.79 -0.36 15.59
N PRO A 70 22.96 -1.03 15.49
CA PRO A 70 23.30 -1.93 14.39
C PRO A 70 22.31 -3.08 14.18
N GLN A 71 21.55 -3.45 15.21
CA GLN A 71 20.48 -4.42 15.10
C GLN A 71 19.33 -3.85 14.25
N TYR A 72 18.95 -2.58 14.46
CA TYR A 72 17.81 -1.91 13.82
C TYR A 72 18.19 -1.16 12.54
N ASN A 73 19.48 -0.87 12.35
CA ASN A 73 20.01 -0.15 11.21
C ASN A 73 21.02 -1.02 10.44
N VAL A 74 20.55 -2.17 9.95
CA VAL A 74 21.38 -3.08 9.14
C VAL A 74 21.66 -2.43 7.79
N SER A 75 22.86 -2.63 7.26
CA SER A 75 23.27 -2.01 6.01
C SER A 75 22.43 -2.50 4.82
N THR A 76 22.12 -1.60 3.87
CA THR A 76 21.37 -1.95 2.65
C THR A 76 22.04 -3.08 1.86
N LYS A 77 23.38 -3.08 1.80
CA LYS A 77 24.15 -4.12 1.10
C LYS A 77 23.94 -5.52 1.69
N GLU A 78 23.82 -5.62 3.01
CA GLU A 78 23.53 -6.90 3.67
C GLU A 78 22.08 -7.30 3.48
N LEU A 79 21.15 -6.35 3.63
CA LEU A 79 19.73 -6.61 3.49
C LEU A 79 19.34 -7.02 2.07
N LEU A 80 19.94 -6.44 1.02
CA LEU A 80 19.69 -6.84 -0.36
C LEU A 80 20.10 -8.29 -0.66
N LYS A 81 21.00 -8.89 0.12
CA LYS A 81 21.32 -10.32 0.01
C LYS A 81 20.21 -11.19 0.59
N LYS A 82 19.48 -10.70 1.59
CA LYS A 82 18.40 -11.41 2.28
C LYS A 82 17.04 -11.18 1.62
N PHE A 83 16.81 -9.94 1.18
CA PHE A 83 15.58 -9.47 0.55
C PHE A 83 15.95 -8.85 -0.81
N PRO A 84 16.24 -9.68 -1.82
CA PRO A 84 16.51 -9.18 -3.15
C PRO A 84 15.28 -8.45 -3.70
N ILE A 85 15.54 -7.42 -4.51
CA ILE A 85 14.53 -6.69 -5.26
C ILE A 85 14.65 -7.12 -6.72
N GLU A 86 13.62 -7.78 -7.25
CA GLU A 86 13.64 -8.36 -8.60
C GLU A 86 13.80 -7.27 -9.68
N TYR A 87 13.03 -6.18 -9.54
CA TYR A 87 13.06 -5.01 -10.40
C TYR A 87 13.34 -3.77 -9.55
N GLN A 88 14.63 -3.54 -9.27
CA GLN A 88 15.07 -2.39 -8.50
C GLN A 88 15.27 -1.18 -9.41
N THR A 89 14.61 -0.07 -9.12
CA THR A 89 14.99 1.21 -9.74
C THR A 89 16.12 1.91 -8.94
N PRO A 90 16.92 2.78 -9.56
CA PRO A 90 18.07 3.38 -8.88
C PRO A 90 17.67 4.29 -7.71
N ALA A 91 18.30 4.11 -6.55
CA ALA A 91 18.24 5.06 -5.43
C ALA A 91 19.24 6.22 -5.66
N LYS A 92 18.82 7.23 -6.44
CA LYS A 92 19.69 8.31 -6.93
C LYS A 92 20.08 9.34 -5.87
N THR A 93 19.15 9.69 -4.97
CA THR A 93 19.35 10.71 -3.94
C THR A 93 19.69 10.08 -2.59
N ASP A 94 20.30 10.84 -1.68
CA ASP A 94 20.58 10.32 -0.33
C ASP A 94 19.31 9.97 0.44
N LEU A 95 18.24 10.75 0.28
CA LEU A 95 16.93 10.40 0.82
C LEU A 95 16.42 9.06 0.25
N SER A 96 16.49 8.84 -1.06
CA SER A 96 16.04 7.57 -1.66
C SER A 96 16.84 6.36 -1.14
N LYS A 97 18.14 6.53 -0.87
CA LYS A 97 18.98 5.48 -0.25
C LYS A 97 18.55 5.21 1.20
N LYS A 98 18.24 6.25 1.97
CA LYS A 98 17.70 6.13 3.33
C LYS A 98 16.33 5.44 3.33
N ILE A 99 15.44 5.79 2.40
CA ILE A 99 14.13 5.15 2.23
C ILE A 99 14.30 3.67 1.91
N GLN A 100 15.17 3.32 0.94
CA GLN A 100 15.45 1.93 0.61
C GLN A 100 15.94 1.14 1.84
N ASN A 101 16.92 1.71 2.57
CA ASN A 101 17.43 1.08 3.78
C ASN A 101 16.32 0.84 4.81
N ARG A 102 15.50 1.88 5.04
CA ARG A 102 14.38 1.87 5.98
C ARG A 102 13.39 0.76 5.61
N MET A 103 12.96 0.65 4.35
CA MET A 103 12.01 -0.40 3.94
C MET A 103 12.57 -1.81 4.07
N LEU A 104 13.83 -2.02 3.69
CA LEU A 104 14.48 -3.33 3.83
C LEU A 104 14.66 -3.74 5.31
N ASN A 105 15.02 -2.79 6.18
CA ASN A 105 15.08 -3.03 7.62
C ASN A 105 13.70 -3.38 8.18
N GLY A 106 12.64 -2.69 7.73
CA GLY A 106 11.27 -3.00 8.13
C GLY A 106 10.85 -4.43 7.82
N PHE A 107 11.20 -4.95 6.64
CA PHE A 107 10.94 -6.34 6.28
C PHE A 107 11.76 -7.32 7.12
N ASN A 108 13.02 -6.99 7.38
CA ASN A 108 13.88 -7.76 8.27
C ASN A 108 13.27 -7.90 9.67
N ARG A 109 12.76 -6.79 10.21
CA ARG A 109 12.16 -6.74 11.55
C ARG A 109 10.80 -7.39 11.62
N TRP A 110 9.96 -7.20 10.59
CA TRP A 110 8.68 -7.90 10.48
C TRP A 110 8.86 -9.42 10.62
N ASN A 111 9.84 -9.99 9.91
CA ASN A 111 10.10 -11.43 9.94
C ASN A 111 10.72 -11.93 11.26
N MET A 112 11.02 -11.05 12.21
CA MET A 112 11.47 -11.41 13.56
C MET A 112 10.31 -11.49 14.57
N GLY A 113 9.08 -11.18 14.15
CA GLY A 113 7.88 -11.25 14.99
C GLY A 113 7.42 -9.89 15.52
N TYR A 114 6.31 -9.91 16.26
CA TYR A 114 5.60 -8.70 16.70
C TYR A 114 6.48 -7.73 17.49
N ASP A 115 7.17 -8.19 18.53
CA ASP A 115 7.97 -7.32 19.40
C ASP A 115 9.06 -6.57 18.62
N ALA A 116 9.71 -7.26 17.67
CA ALA A 116 10.72 -6.64 16.81
C ALA A 116 10.11 -5.63 15.82
N TRP A 117 8.90 -5.90 15.33
CA TRP A 117 8.15 -5.00 14.46
C TRP A 117 7.61 -3.78 15.20
N GLU A 118 7.13 -3.95 16.44
CA GLU A 118 6.59 -2.87 17.26
C GLU A 118 7.68 -1.83 17.55
N HIS A 119 8.86 -2.27 18.00
CA HIS A 119 10.02 -1.41 18.17
C HIS A 119 10.53 -0.82 16.86
N TRP A 120 10.43 -1.56 15.75
CA TRP A 120 10.72 -0.99 14.44
C TRP A 120 9.77 0.15 14.07
N GLY A 121 8.52 0.13 14.55
CA GLY A 121 7.57 1.23 14.38
C GLY A 121 8.09 2.56 14.93
N GLU A 122 8.83 2.55 16.05
CA GLU A 122 9.45 3.75 16.65
C GLU A 122 10.49 4.40 15.73
N VAL A 123 11.17 3.56 14.94
CA VAL A 123 12.15 3.98 13.94
C VAL A 123 11.46 4.44 12.65
N LEU A 124 10.49 3.66 12.17
CA LEU A 124 9.86 3.88 10.86
C LEU A 124 8.93 5.09 10.84
N TYR A 125 8.22 5.34 11.94
CA TYR A 125 7.16 6.33 12.02
C TYR A 125 7.51 7.46 12.99
N HIS A 126 6.82 8.57 12.85
CA HIS A 126 6.72 9.64 13.84
C HIS A 126 5.26 9.72 14.34
N ASP A 127 5.01 10.45 15.43
CA ASP A 127 3.70 10.44 16.11
C ASP A 127 2.54 10.86 15.18
N ASP A 128 2.79 11.80 14.28
CA ASP A 128 1.82 12.30 13.30
C ASP A 128 1.75 11.48 12.00
N SER A 129 2.47 10.36 11.90
CA SER A 129 2.44 9.49 10.72
C SER A 129 1.05 8.94 10.49
N ILE A 130 0.66 8.84 9.21
CA ILE A 130 -0.64 8.32 8.82
C ILE A 130 -0.49 7.08 7.96
N TYR A 131 -1.33 6.07 8.20
CA TYR A 131 -1.37 4.87 7.40
C TYR A 131 -2.77 4.61 6.84
N ASN A 132 -2.88 4.64 5.53
CA ASN A 132 -4.12 4.36 4.82
C ASN A 132 -4.19 2.87 4.48
N VAL A 133 -4.77 2.05 5.37
CA VAL A 133 -4.90 0.59 5.17
C VAL A 133 -6.19 0.29 4.45
N ASN A 134 -6.09 -0.37 3.28
CA ASN A 134 -7.25 -0.76 2.48
C ASN A 134 -8.23 0.40 2.28
N GLY A 135 -7.71 1.62 2.07
CA GLY A 135 -8.50 2.84 1.88
C GLY A 135 -9.02 3.53 3.15
N VAL A 136 -8.73 3.03 4.36
CA VAL A 136 -9.10 3.66 5.64
C VAL A 136 -7.90 4.40 6.22
N ARG A 137 -8.05 5.70 6.50
CA ARG A 137 -7.01 6.52 7.12
C ARG A 137 -6.87 6.22 8.61
N LEU A 138 -5.73 5.73 9.05
CA LEU A 138 -5.42 5.42 10.45
C LEU A 138 -4.25 6.26 10.96
N THR A 139 -4.32 6.67 12.22
CA THR A 139 -3.16 7.12 13.00
C THR A 139 -2.24 5.94 13.32
N LEU A 140 -1.00 6.21 13.74
CA LEU A 140 -0.06 5.15 14.12
C LEU A 140 -0.61 4.22 15.23
N PRO A 141 -1.20 4.70 16.34
CA PRO A 141 -1.76 3.81 17.36
C PRO A 141 -2.90 2.92 16.86
N GLU A 142 -3.77 3.47 15.99
CA GLU A 142 -4.87 2.72 15.39
C GLU A 142 -4.35 1.63 14.45
N TYR A 143 -3.36 1.97 13.62
CA TYR A 143 -2.68 1.02 12.75
C TYR A 143 -2.00 -0.09 13.55
N GLN A 144 -1.28 0.25 14.61
CA GLN A 144 -0.61 -0.73 15.47
C GLN A 144 -1.60 -1.67 16.13
N THR A 145 -2.72 -1.14 16.62
CA THR A 145 -3.81 -1.93 17.19
C THR A 145 -4.40 -2.89 16.16
N ALA A 146 -4.67 -2.41 14.94
CA ALA A 146 -5.20 -3.22 13.85
C ALA A 146 -4.24 -4.35 13.43
N MET A 147 -2.94 -4.05 13.32
CA MET A 147 -1.93 -5.05 12.96
C MET A 147 -1.71 -6.09 14.06
N ASN A 148 -1.71 -5.68 15.33
CA ASN A 148 -1.61 -6.61 16.46
C ASN A 148 -2.76 -7.63 16.44
N MET A 149 -3.99 -7.20 16.13
CA MET A 149 -5.13 -8.12 15.99
C MET A 149 -4.91 -9.16 14.89
N SER A 150 -4.37 -8.75 13.74
CA SER A 150 -4.02 -9.67 12.65
C SER A 150 -2.89 -10.62 13.03
N LEU A 151 -1.81 -10.10 13.63
CA LEU A 151 -0.62 -10.87 14.03
C LEU A 151 -0.87 -11.85 15.18
N LYS A 152 -1.96 -11.68 15.94
CA LYS A 152 -2.43 -12.71 16.89
C LYS A 152 -2.98 -13.96 16.20
N GLN A 153 -3.55 -13.82 15.01
CA GLN A 153 -4.19 -14.91 14.27
C GLN A 153 -3.29 -15.49 13.18
N LEU A 154 -2.44 -14.65 12.59
CA LEU A 154 -1.59 -14.97 11.46
C LEU A 154 -0.13 -14.80 11.84
N ASP A 155 0.71 -15.72 11.37
CA ASP A 155 2.14 -15.47 11.17
C ASP A 155 2.33 -14.98 9.74
N ILE A 156 2.76 -13.74 9.58
CA ILE A 156 2.88 -13.08 8.27
C ILE A 156 4.36 -12.95 7.98
N GLN A 157 4.82 -13.63 6.93
CA GLN A 157 6.21 -13.57 6.49
C GLN A 157 6.31 -12.70 5.24
N MET A 158 7.14 -11.66 5.31
CA MET A 158 7.49 -10.80 4.18
C MET A 158 8.50 -11.52 3.29
N GLY A 159 8.16 -11.62 2.01
CA GLY A 159 8.94 -12.32 1.01
C GLY A 159 9.79 -11.38 0.14
N THR A 160 9.93 -11.77 -1.12
CA THR A 160 10.73 -11.06 -2.11
C THR A 160 10.05 -9.76 -2.52
N PHE A 161 10.84 -8.69 -2.64
CA PHE A 161 10.39 -7.48 -3.32
C PHE A 161 10.35 -7.75 -4.83
N LYS A 162 9.17 -7.65 -5.43
CA LYS A 162 9.02 -7.65 -6.88
C LYS A 162 9.51 -6.33 -7.45
N ASN A 163 9.00 -5.22 -6.91
CA ASN A 163 9.33 -3.88 -7.36
C ASN A 163 9.65 -2.99 -6.16
N MET A 164 10.59 -2.07 -6.35
CA MET A 164 10.80 -0.90 -5.48
C MET A 164 11.13 0.30 -6.36
N ILE A 165 10.18 1.22 -6.46
CA ILE A 165 10.31 2.47 -7.20
C ILE A 165 10.52 3.59 -6.20
N LEU A 166 11.60 4.35 -6.35
CA LEU A 166 11.99 5.45 -5.47
C LEU A 166 12.11 6.74 -6.29
N VAL A 167 11.31 7.75 -5.97
CA VAL A 167 11.32 9.05 -6.66
C VAL A 167 11.09 10.15 -5.63
N ASP A 168 11.97 11.15 -5.59
CA ASP A 168 11.97 12.22 -4.59
C ASP A 168 11.91 11.67 -3.15
N ASP A 169 10.83 12.00 -2.43
CA ASP A 169 10.49 11.56 -1.09
C ASP A 169 9.43 10.45 -1.06
N TRP A 170 9.15 9.82 -2.21
CA TRP A 170 8.18 8.75 -2.36
C TRP A 170 8.82 7.40 -2.67
N MET A 171 8.10 6.37 -2.24
CA MET A 171 8.37 4.99 -2.56
C MET A 171 7.08 4.28 -2.94
N ALA A 172 7.17 3.39 -3.93
CA ALA A 172 6.17 2.39 -4.19
C ALA A 172 6.83 1.02 -4.25
N ILE A 173 6.26 0.05 -3.53
CA ILE A 173 6.74 -1.33 -3.51
C ILE A 173 5.65 -2.31 -3.87
N GLN A 174 6.09 -3.42 -4.44
CA GLN A 174 5.31 -4.63 -4.59
C GLN A 174 6.13 -5.78 -4.06
N TYR A 175 5.53 -6.67 -3.28
CA TYR A 175 6.23 -7.78 -2.67
C TYR A 175 5.32 -8.97 -2.38
N ASP A 176 5.94 -10.13 -2.22
CA ASP A 176 5.26 -11.36 -1.84
C ASP A 176 5.08 -11.43 -0.32
N ILE A 177 3.98 -12.03 0.11
CA ILE A 177 3.75 -12.38 1.52
C ILE A 177 3.30 -13.83 1.63
N VAL A 178 3.61 -14.46 2.75
CA VAL A 178 3.04 -15.75 3.12
C VAL A 178 2.38 -15.60 4.48
N ASN A 179 1.06 -15.73 4.50
CA ASN A 179 0.30 -15.77 5.74
C ASN A 179 0.15 -17.22 6.17
N VAL A 180 0.42 -17.52 7.44
CA VAL A 180 0.18 -18.82 8.07
C VAL A 180 -0.85 -18.62 9.16
N ASP A 181 -1.99 -19.26 9.02
CA ASP A 181 -3.00 -19.28 10.08
C ASP A 181 -2.44 -20.05 11.30
N LYS A 182 -2.31 -19.38 12.45
CA LYS A 182 -1.65 -19.95 13.63
C LYS A 182 -2.45 -21.11 14.25
N LYS A 183 -3.77 -21.16 14.02
CA LYS A 183 -4.65 -22.20 14.57
C LYS A 183 -4.62 -23.48 13.73
N THR A 184 -4.56 -23.34 12.41
CA THR A 184 -4.71 -24.43 11.45
C THR A 184 -3.41 -24.81 10.76
N GLY A 185 -2.39 -23.95 10.81
CA GLY A 185 -1.13 -24.09 10.07
C GLY A 185 -1.27 -23.85 8.56
N LYS A 186 -2.44 -23.42 8.08
CA LYS A 186 -2.69 -23.23 6.65
C LYS A 186 -1.87 -22.06 6.11
N LYS A 187 -1.07 -22.32 5.08
CA LYS A 187 -0.30 -21.32 4.34
C LYS A 187 -1.14 -20.71 3.22
N MET A 188 -1.04 -19.38 3.08
CA MET A 188 -1.80 -18.57 2.14
C MET A 188 -0.83 -17.56 1.52
N PRO A 189 -0.21 -17.90 0.38
CA PRO A 189 0.64 -16.96 -0.34
C PRO A 189 -0.21 -15.81 -0.90
N GLY A 190 0.40 -14.65 -1.03
CA GLY A 190 -0.20 -13.48 -1.64
C GLY A 190 0.85 -12.47 -2.07
N THR A 191 0.38 -11.40 -2.67
CA THR A 191 1.19 -10.22 -2.98
C THR A 191 0.58 -9.01 -2.30
N THR A 192 1.37 -7.98 -2.07
CA THR A 192 0.92 -6.68 -1.56
C THR A 192 1.58 -5.56 -2.36
N MET A 193 0.91 -4.41 -2.40
CA MET A 193 1.44 -3.17 -2.96
C MET A 193 1.30 -2.07 -1.92
N GLU A 194 2.30 -1.20 -1.83
CA GLU A 194 2.28 -0.05 -0.94
C GLU A 194 2.89 1.17 -1.61
N PHE A 195 2.37 2.34 -1.22
CA PHE A 195 2.98 3.64 -1.52
C PHE A 195 3.26 4.32 -0.18
N ALA A 196 4.41 4.96 -0.02
CA ALA A 196 4.63 5.82 1.13
C ALA A 196 5.46 7.05 0.78
N LYS A 197 5.10 8.15 1.41
CA LYS A 197 5.86 9.41 1.46
C LYS A 197 6.71 9.41 2.71
N PHE A 198 7.93 9.95 2.61
CA PHE A 198 8.88 10.00 3.71
C PHE A 198 9.36 11.42 3.99
N GLY A 199 9.61 11.74 5.25
CA GLY A 199 10.44 12.86 5.66
C GLY A 199 11.91 12.47 5.76
N ASP A 200 12.82 13.42 5.49
CA ASP A 200 14.25 13.25 5.79
C ASP A 200 14.53 13.68 7.23
N TYR A 201 15.10 12.77 8.02
CA TYR A 201 15.46 12.97 9.42
C TYR A 201 16.99 13.04 9.61
N GLY A 202 17.71 13.45 8.56
CA GLY A 202 19.16 13.63 8.60
C GLY A 202 19.86 12.30 8.84
N GLU A 203 20.79 12.27 9.79
CA GLU A 203 21.55 11.07 10.15
C GLU A 203 20.68 9.94 10.74
N LEU A 204 19.48 10.25 11.22
CA LEU A 204 18.53 9.24 11.75
C LEU A 204 17.77 8.50 10.65
N GLY A 205 18.01 8.83 9.38
CA GLY A 205 17.42 8.18 8.21
C GLY A 205 16.15 8.85 7.73
N ALA A 206 15.19 8.06 7.25
CA ALA A 206 13.91 8.53 6.74
C ALA A 206 12.77 7.95 7.57
N LYS A 207 11.70 8.72 7.80
CA LYS A 207 10.47 8.24 8.47
C LYS A 207 9.26 8.46 7.58
N VAL A 208 8.24 7.61 7.72
CA VAL A 208 7.02 7.67 6.91
C VAL A 208 6.16 8.86 7.37
N ASP A 209 5.80 9.74 6.44
CA ASP A 209 4.82 10.80 6.68
C ASP A 209 3.39 10.24 6.46
N GLU A 210 3.17 9.60 5.31
CA GLU A 210 1.89 9.03 4.91
C GLU A 210 2.11 7.77 4.07
N GLY A 211 1.47 6.67 4.44
CA GLY A 211 1.49 5.40 3.71
C GLY A 211 0.11 4.99 3.18
N TRP A 212 0.10 4.17 2.14
CA TRP A 212 -1.07 3.48 1.60
C TRP A 212 -0.72 2.01 1.46
N GLY A 213 -1.32 1.17 2.30
CA GLY A 213 -1.15 -0.27 2.30
C GLY A 213 -2.36 -0.97 1.71
N GLY A 214 -2.22 -1.50 0.50
CA GLY A 214 -3.29 -2.21 -0.18
C GLY A 214 -4.46 -1.34 -0.66
N VAL A 215 -5.44 -2.01 -1.26
CA VAL A 215 -6.64 -1.42 -1.85
C VAL A 215 -7.87 -1.74 -1.01
N LYS A 216 -8.91 -0.91 -1.14
CA LYS A 216 -10.20 -1.12 -0.49
C LYS A 216 -10.75 -2.51 -0.84
N ASN A 217 -11.11 -3.25 0.19
CA ASN A 217 -11.57 -4.63 0.12
C ASN A 217 -12.58 -4.90 1.26
N ASP A 218 -12.95 -6.17 1.44
CA ASP A 218 -13.95 -6.60 2.44
C ASP A 218 -13.62 -6.21 3.90
N SER A 219 -12.34 -5.89 4.18
CA SER A 219 -11.91 -5.41 5.50
C SER A 219 -12.33 -3.99 5.81
N TYR A 220 -12.65 -3.18 4.80
CA TYR A 220 -12.78 -1.73 4.91
C TYR A 220 -13.69 -1.32 6.08
N ALA A 221 -14.87 -1.92 6.18
CA ALA A 221 -15.83 -1.63 7.24
C ALA A 221 -15.29 -2.02 8.63
N GLY A 222 -14.62 -3.17 8.73
CA GLY A 222 -13.97 -3.61 9.97
C GLY A 222 -12.84 -2.67 10.39
N THR A 223 -12.01 -2.23 9.44
CA THR A 223 -10.91 -1.31 9.69
C THR A 223 -11.39 0.07 10.14
N MET A 224 -12.54 0.55 9.67
CA MET A 224 -13.11 1.82 10.16
C MET A 224 -13.46 1.80 11.66
N HIS A 225 -13.59 0.63 12.31
CA HIS A 225 -13.90 0.56 13.75
C HIS A 225 -12.76 1.05 14.64
N PHE A 226 -11.53 1.15 14.12
CA PHE A 226 -10.41 1.71 14.87
C PHE A 226 -10.45 3.24 14.92
N GLN A 227 -11.13 3.89 13.97
CA GLN A 227 -11.28 5.34 13.90
C GLN A 227 -12.25 5.87 14.95
N THR A 228 -12.03 7.10 15.40
CA THR A 228 -13.05 7.88 16.13
C THR A 228 -14.24 8.23 15.23
N GLU A 229 -15.39 8.59 15.82
CA GLU A 229 -16.55 9.06 15.04
C GLU A 229 -16.25 10.27 14.14
N LYS A 230 -15.35 11.15 14.58
CA LYS A 230 -14.94 12.34 13.82
C LYS A 230 -14.17 11.94 12.56
N GLU A 231 -13.26 10.97 12.68
CA GLU A 231 -12.49 10.44 11.55
C GLU A 231 -13.37 9.65 10.60
N GLN A 232 -14.30 8.83 11.10
CA GLN A 232 -15.27 8.14 10.24
C GLN A 232 -16.13 9.13 9.45
N LYS A 233 -16.58 10.24 10.07
CA LYS A 233 -17.30 11.32 9.37
C LYS A 233 -16.43 11.99 8.31
N ALA A 234 -15.14 12.24 8.60
CA ALA A 234 -14.21 12.80 7.63
C ALA A 234 -13.93 11.85 6.45
N GLN A 235 -13.75 10.56 6.74
CA GLN A 235 -13.60 9.49 5.76
C GLN A 235 -14.84 9.39 4.86
N GLN A 236 -16.04 9.41 5.43
CA GLN A 236 -17.28 9.38 4.66
C GLN A 236 -17.45 10.64 3.80
N LYS A 237 -17.05 11.81 4.32
CA LYS A 237 -17.05 13.06 3.54
C LYS A 237 -16.13 12.95 2.34
N PHE A 238 -14.90 12.46 2.52
CA PHE A 238 -13.94 12.23 1.43
C PHE A 238 -14.51 11.26 0.38
N MET A 239 -15.10 10.15 0.80
CA MET A 239 -15.75 9.19 -0.13
C MET A 239 -16.91 9.83 -0.89
N ASN A 240 -17.70 10.68 -0.25
CA ASN A 240 -18.79 11.40 -0.90
C ASN A 240 -18.27 12.45 -1.90
N GLU A 241 -17.18 13.13 -1.60
CA GLU A 241 -16.51 14.06 -2.52
C GLU A 241 -16.00 13.33 -3.77
N LEU A 242 -15.38 12.16 -3.60
CA LEU A 242 -14.94 11.31 -4.73
C LEU A 242 -16.12 10.90 -5.62
N LYS A 243 -17.20 10.37 -5.05
CA LYS A 243 -18.40 9.91 -5.79
C LYS A 243 -19.06 11.01 -6.61
N ASN A 244 -18.93 12.26 -6.17
CA ASN A 244 -19.52 13.43 -6.81
C ASN A 244 -18.52 14.22 -7.66
N LYS A 245 -17.26 13.77 -7.75
CA LYS A 245 -16.21 14.44 -8.51
C LYS A 245 -16.56 14.47 -9.99
N LYS A 246 -16.48 15.65 -10.59
CA LYS A 246 -16.62 15.86 -12.03
C LYS A 246 -15.26 16.17 -12.62
N LEU A 247 -14.87 15.43 -13.65
CA LEU A 247 -13.66 15.71 -14.42
C LEU A 247 -13.84 16.99 -15.24
N LYS A 248 -12.77 17.76 -15.40
CA LYS A 248 -12.80 18.94 -16.26
C LYS A 248 -13.04 18.53 -17.72
N ASN A 249 -13.84 19.32 -18.43
CA ASN A 249 -14.01 19.14 -19.87
C ASN A 249 -12.89 19.90 -20.60
N THR A 250 -11.75 19.26 -20.80
CA THR A 250 -10.57 19.81 -21.46
C THR A 250 -9.85 18.70 -22.24
N THR A 251 -9.12 19.08 -23.29
CA THR A 251 -8.22 18.18 -24.03
C THR A 251 -6.83 18.07 -23.38
N ASN A 252 -6.48 18.97 -22.46
CA ASN A 252 -5.26 18.87 -21.67
C ASN A 252 -5.43 17.79 -20.59
N LEU A 253 -4.80 16.63 -20.80
CA LEU A 253 -4.96 15.49 -19.90
C LEU A 253 -4.37 15.72 -18.51
N GLU A 254 -3.33 16.54 -18.38
CA GLU A 254 -2.76 16.87 -17.05
C GLU A 254 -3.72 17.75 -16.23
N GLU A 255 -4.45 18.65 -16.89
CA GLU A 255 -5.50 19.44 -16.25
C GLU A 255 -6.74 18.61 -15.91
N LYS A 256 -7.08 17.63 -16.76
CA LYS A 256 -8.22 16.74 -16.59
C LYS A 256 -7.99 15.73 -15.46
N TYR A 257 -6.77 15.20 -15.37
CA TYR A 257 -6.33 14.20 -14.41
C TYR A 257 -5.15 14.70 -13.56
N PRO A 258 -5.35 15.73 -12.73
CA PRO A 258 -4.28 16.25 -11.90
C PRO A 258 -3.81 15.18 -10.91
N VAL A 259 -2.50 15.03 -10.79
CA VAL A 259 -1.85 14.17 -9.79
C VAL A 259 -1.81 14.93 -8.46
N LYS A 260 -2.40 14.36 -7.41
CA LYS A 260 -2.49 15.02 -6.09
C LYS A 260 -1.11 15.28 -5.47
N TYR A 261 -0.22 14.29 -5.58
CA TYR A 261 1.14 14.33 -5.07
C TYR A 261 2.11 14.10 -6.24
N PRO A 262 2.40 15.15 -7.04
CA PRO A 262 3.31 15.03 -8.17
C PRO A 262 4.73 14.77 -7.70
N THR A 263 5.47 13.97 -8.46
CA THR A 263 6.92 13.76 -8.28
C THR A 263 7.67 14.19 -9.54
N THR A 264 8.99 14.31 -9.43
CA THR A 264 9.89 14.69 -10.52
C THR A 264 9.83 13.68 -11.65
N ILE A 265 9.54 14.18 -12.86
CA ILE A 265 9.57 13.42 -14.11
C ILE A 265 10.27 14.30 -15.16
N ASP A 266 11.58 14.18 -15.25
CA ASP A 266 12.43 15.07 -16.04
C ASP A 266 12.94 14.44 -17.34
N THR A 267 13.06 13.11 -17.40
CA THR A 267 13.49 12.36 -18.59
C THR A 267 12.44 12.40 -19.71
N LYS A 268 12.90 12.26 -20.96
CA LYS A 268 12.03 12.19 -22.14
C LYS A 268 11.08 10.97 -22.05
N MET A 269 11.65 9.79 -21.80
CA MET A 269 10.89 8.55 -21.64
C MET A 269 9.87 8.66 -20.50
N GLY A 270 10.25 9.23 -19.36
CA GLY A 270 9.33 9.38 -18.23
C GLY A 270 8.13 10.29 -18.54
N LYS A 271 8.35 11.36 -19.30
CA LYS A 271 7.27 12.24 -19.78
C LYS A 271 6.34 11.51 -20.76
N GLU A 272 6.90 10.68 -21.64
CA GLU A 272 6.12 9.82 -22.55
C GLU A 272 5.31 8.77 -21.78
N MET A 273 5.91 8.09 -20.79
CA MET A 273 5.20 7.14 -19.91
C MET A 273 4.02 7.82 -19.21
N LYS A 274 4.23 9.01 -18.62
CA LYS A 274 3.16 9.79 -17.99
C LYS A 274 2.05 10.12 -18.99
N ALA A 275 2.39 10.59 -20.19
CA ALA A 275 1.40 10.90 -21.22
C ALA A 275 0.60 9.66 -21.65
N THR A 276 1.27 8.52 -21.83
CA THR A 276 0.67 7.22 -22.16
C THR A 276 -0.28 6.73 -21.05
N ILE A 277 0.11 6.88 -19.78
CA ILE A 277 -0.75 6.58 -18.62
C ILE A 277 -2.00 7.47 -18.62
N LEU A 278 -1.84 8.78 -18.78
CA LEU A 278 -2.99 9.70 -18.80
C LEU A 278 -3.93 9.41 -19.98
N ASN A 279 -3.38 9.00 -21.13
CA ASN A 279 -4.19 8.60 -22.28
C ASN A 279 -4.95 7.29 -22.03
N ASP A 280 -4.39 6.32 -21.29
CA ASP A 280 -5.13 5.12 -20.85
C ASP A 280 -6.31 5.50 -19.93
N PHE A 281 -6.11 6.44 -19.00
CA PHE A 281 -7.19 6.96 -18.15
C PHE A 281 -8.30 7.64 -18.97
N GLU A 282 -7.94 8.40 -20.00
CA GLU A 282 -8.89 9.04 -20.91
C GLU A 282 -9.67 8.01 -21.72
N ASN A 283 -8.99 7.03 -22.30
CA ASN A 283 -9.63 6.00 -23.12
C ASN A 283 -10.54 5.08 -22.28
N TRP A 284 -10.14 4.76 -21.04
CA TRP A 284 -11.01 4.08 -20.08
C TRP A 284 -12.30 4.87 -19.85
N ASN A 285 -12.17 6.17 -19.55
CA ASN A 285 -13.31 7.03 -19.24
C ASN A 285 -14.22 7.34 -20.45
N LYS A 286 -13.73 7.15 -21.69
CA LYS A 286 -14.52 7.21 -22.93
C LYS A 286 -15.34 5.96 -23.21
N GLY A 287 -15.12 4.87 -22.46
CA GLY A 287 -15.87 3.62 -22.57
C GLY A 287 -15.12 2.52 -23.34
N TYR A 288 -15.68 1.30 -23.27
CA TYR A 288 -14.98 0.07 -23.65
C TYR A 288 -14.47 0.08 -25.09
N SER A 289 -15.25 0.60 -26.04
CA SER A 289 -14.82 0.63 -27.46
C SER A 289 -13.58 1.50 -27.68
N SER A 290 -13.46 2.63 -26.98
CA SER A 290 -12.27 3.50 -27.04
C SER A 290 -11.09 2.81 -26.38
N TRP A 291 -11.32 2.30 -25.16
CA TRP A 291 -10.28 1.61 -24.39
C TRP A 291 -9.75 0.39 -25.12
N ASN A 292 -10.60 -0.54 -25.57
CA ASN A 292 -10.19 -1.78 -26.23
C ASN A 292 -9.32 -1.54 -27.48
N LYS A 293 -9.60 -0.46 -28.24
CA LYS A 293 -8.75 -0.06 -29.38
C LYS A 293 -7.40 0.49 -28.92
N TRP A 294 -7.41 1.30 -27.86
CA TRP A 294 -6.18 1.85 -27.27
C TRP A 294 -5.30 0.77 -26.63
N THR A 295 -5.90 -0.25 -26.03
CA THR A 295 -5.22 -1.36 -25.34
C THR A 295 -4.16 -2.05 -26.22
N ASP A 296 -4.42 -2.21 -27.52
CA ASP A 296 -3.47 -2.82 -28.47
C ASP A 296 -2.27 -1.92 -28.80
N THR A 297 -2.38 -0.63 -28.51
CA THR A 297 -1.26 0.33 -28.57
C THR A 297 -0.59 0.47 -27.21
N PHE A 298 -1.34 0.37 -26.11
CA PHE A 298 -0.82 0.54 -24.77
C PHE A 298 0.03 -0.64 -24.30
N TYR A 299 -0.40 -1.87 -24.56
CA TYR A 299 0.35 -3.08 -24.20
C TYR A 299 1.11 -3.64 -25.39
N THR A 300 2.26 -4.26 -25.12
CA THR A 300 2.89 -5.16 -26.09
C THR A 300 2.03 -6.42 -26.27
N LYS A 301 2.22 -7.11 -27.41
CA LYS A 301 1.46 -8.33 -27.72
C LYS A 301 1.65 -9.45 -26.67
N ASP A 302 2.87 -9.55 -26.13
CA ASP A 302 3.27 -10.60 -25.19
C ASP A 302 3.36 -10.08 -23.74
N ALA A 303 2.62 -8.99 -23.43
CA ALA A 303 2.64 -8.37 -22.12
C ALA A 303 2.23 -9.36 -21.02
N LYS A 304 3.01 -9.37 -19.93
CA LYS A 304 2.73 -10.14 -18.71
C LYS A 304 1.82 -9.33 -17.81
N LEU A 305 0.59 -9.79 -17.62
CA LEU A 305 -0.40 -9.09 -16.79
C LEU A 305 -0.72 -9.92 -15.55
N ASN A 306 -0.56 -9.30 -14.39
CA ASN A 306 -1.06 -9.80 -13.13
C ASN A 306 -2.21 -8.92 -12.65
N TYR A 307 -3.42 -9.46 -12.66
CA TYR A 307 -4.64 -8.76 -12.26
C TYR A 307 -5.23 -9.41 -11.01
N LEU A 308 -5.29 -8.65 -9.92
CA LEU A 308 -5.80 -9.11 -8.62
C LEU A 308 -5.09 -10.39 -8.13
N GLY A 309 -3.77 -10.47 -8.35
CA GLY A 309 -2.95 -11.61 -7.93
C GLY A 309 -2.99 -12.83 -8.85
N LYS A 310 -3.59 -12.71 -10.05
CA LYS A 310 -3.63 -13.80 -11.04
C LYS A 310 -2.95 -13.36 -12.34
N ASP A 311 -2.11 -14.23 -12.87
CA ASP A 311 -1.56 -14.04 -14.20
C ASP A 311 -2.65 -14.29 -15.24
N ILE A 312 -2.86 -13.33 -16.14
CA ILE A 312 -3.87 -13.37 -17.18
C ILE A 312 -3.29 -12.87 -18.50
N THR A 313 -3.87 -13.33 -19.61
CA THR A 313 -3.57 -12.81 -20.95
C THR A 313 -4.25 -11.45 -21.19
N LEU A 314 -3.80 -10.72 -22.21
CA LEU A 314 -4.43 -9.46 -22.60
C LEU A 314 -5.90 -9.62 -23.02
N ASP A 315 -6.23 -10.72 -23.69
CA ASP A 315 -7.61 -11.03 -24.10
C ASP A 315 -8.51 -11.37 -22.91
N GLU A 316 -7.99 -12.14 -21.94
CA GLU A 316 -8.70 -12.40 -20.68
C GLU A 316 -8.89 -11.12 -19.87
N TYR A 317 -7.91 -10.21 -19.88
CA TYR A 317 -8.03 -8.91 -19.22
C TYR A 317 -9.14 -8.08 -19.85
N LYS A 318 -9.11 -7.91 -21.19
CA LYS A 318 -10.17 -7.21 -21.95
C LYS A 318 -11.55 -7.76 -21.64
N LYS A 319 -11.69 -9.08 -21.61
CA LYS A 319 -12.96 -9.75 -21.28
C LYS A 319 -13.40 -9.46 -19.84
N THR A 320 -12.47 -9.53 -18.89
CA THR A 320 -12.73 -9.29 -17.46
C THR A 320 -13.26 -7.89 -17.19
N VAL A 321 -12.66 -6.86 -17.81
CA VAL A 321 -13.02 -5.46 -17.54
C VAL A 321 -14.17 -4.94 -18.41
N LYS A 322 -14.60 -5.69 -19.43
CA LYS A 322 -15.59 -5.24 -20.42
C LYS A 322 -16.85 -4.66 -19.81
N ASP A 323 -17.42 -5.37 -18.83
CA ASP A 323 -18.69 -4.97 -18.21
C ASP A 323 -18.49 -3.89 -17.12
N GLN A 324 -17.24 -3.66 -16.72
CA GLN A 324 -16.88 -2.62 -15.75
C GLN A 324 -16.63 -1.28 -16.45
N ILE A 325 -16.04 -1.29 -17.65
CA ILE A 325 -15.75 -0.08 -18.40
C ILE A 325 -17.06 0.52 -18.93
N GLY A 326 -17.30 1.79 -18.60
CA GLY A 326 -18.52 2.52 -18.94
C GLY A 326 -19.39 2.80 -17.70
N SER A 327 -19.43 1.88 -16.74
CA SER A 327 -20.02 2.12 -15.41
C SER A 327 -18.99 2.65 -14.41
N THR A 328 -17.70 2.34 -14.63
CA THR A 328 -16.58 2.74 -13.77
C THR A 328 -15.76 3.86 -14.39
N GLN A 329 -15.60 4.97 -13.67
CA GLN A 329 -14.78 6.12 -14.05
C GLN A 329 -13.53 6.22 -13.19
N ARG A 330 -12.37 6.53 -13.78
CA ARG A 330 -11.15 6.91 -13.04
C ARG A 330 -11.18 8.41 -12.75
N VAL A 331 -11.26 8.79 -11.48
CA VAL A 331 -11.65 10.16 -11.07
C VAL A 331 -10.55 10.97 -10.38
N GLN A 332 -9.53 10.31 -9.84
CA GLN A 332 -8.43 10.99 -9.15
C GLN A 332 -7.17 10.14 -9.19
N ILE A 333 -6.05 10.77 -9.51
CA ILE A 333 -4.73 10.16 -9.39
C ILE A 333 -4.08 10.74 -8.13
N ASN A 334 -3.70 9.88 -7.20
CA ASN A 334 -2.94 10.30 -6.04
C ASN A 334 -1.47 10.48 -6.43
N ASN A 335 -0.89 9.46 -7.08
CA ASN A 335 0.53 9.43 -7.44
C ASN A 335 0.72 8.81 -8.82
N ILE A 336 1.73 9.33 -9.53
CA ILE A 336 2.43 8.64 -10.61
C ILE A 336 3.91 8.77 -10.27
N LEU A 337 4.54 7.67 -9.87
CA LEU A 337 5.99 7.61 -9.66
C LEU A 337 6.60 7.02 -10.92
N VAL A 338 7.61 7.68 -11.49
CA VAL A 338 8.31 7.20 -12.68
C VAL A 338 9.80 7.17 -12.40
N SER A 339 10.43 6.00 -12.57
CA SER A 339 11.87 5.83 -12.43
C SER A 339 12.38 4.85 -13.48
N GLU A 340 13.27 5.34 -14.34
CA GLU A 340 13.74 4.60 -15.51
C GLU A 340 12.55 4.16 -16.39
N ASP A 341 12.40 2.86 -16.62
CA ASP A 341 11.37 2.20 -17.41
C ASP A 341 10.17 1.71 -16.56
N TRP A 342 10.17 1.95 -15.25
CA TRP A 342 9.06 1.58 -14.38
C TRP A 342 8.21 2.77 -13.95
N ALA A 343 6.90 2.55 -13.84
CA ALA A 343 5.97 3.46 -13.20
C ALA A 343 5.10 2.76 -12.15
N ALA A 344 4.76 3.47 -11.08
CA ALA A 344 3.74 3.05 -10.12
C ALA A 344 2.65 4.12 -9.98
N ILE A 345 1.39 3.68 -9.98
CA ILE A 345 0.21 4.54 -9.98
C ILE A 345 -0.70 4.16 -8.82
N HIS A 346 -1.12 5.16 -8.05
CA HIS A 346 -2.21 5.02 -7.07
C HIS A 346 -3.34 5.97 -7.46
N PHE A 347 -4.54 5.43 -7.65
CA PHE A 347 -5.68 6.23 -8.13
C PHE A 347 -7.03 5.73 -7.59
N TRP A 348 -8.06 6.55 -7.75
CA TRP A 348 -9.43 6.25 -7.35
C TRP A 348 -10.35 6.12 -8.54
N THR A 349 -11.27 5.17 -8.46
CA THR A 349 -12.40 5.00 -9.37
C THR A 349 -13.73 5.29 -8.69
N VAL A 350 -14.74 5.59 -9.49
CA VAL A 350 -16.14 5.62 -9.08
C VAL A 350 -16.96 4.75 -10.02
N THR A 351 -17.63 3.76 -9.46
CA THR A 351 -18.55 2.86 -10.18
C THR A 351 -19.98 3.31 -9.93
N THR A 352 -20.74 3.52 -11.00
CA THR A 352 -22.18 3.78 -10.94
C THR A 352 -22.93 2.48 -11.22
N LYS A 353 -23.68 1.99 -10.23
CA LYS A 353 -24.51 0.78 -10.34
C LYS A 353 -25.78 1.05 -11.15
N GLU A 354 -26.48 -0.03 -11.51
CA GLU A 354 -27.74 0.03 -12.27
C GLU A 354 -28.83 0.85 -11.57
N ASP A 355 -28.86 0.83 -10.23
CA ASP A 355 -29.79 1.62 -9.40
C ASP A 355 -29.37 3.10 -9.25
N GLY A 356 -28.28 3.52 -9.92
CA GLY A 356 -27.71 4.85 -9.86
C GLY A 356 -26.84 5.12 -8.62
N THR A 357 -26.71 4.14 -7.71
CA THR A 357 -25.81 4.28 -6.55
C THR A 357 -24.36 4.30 -7.00
N LYS A 358 -23.53 5.05 -6.25
CA LYS A 358 -22.11 5.22 -6.55
C LYS A 358 -21.22 4.65 -5.45
N GLU A 359 -20.20 3.92 -5.88
CA GLU A 359 -19.16 3.37 -5.03
C GLU A 359 -17.80 3.88 -5.47
N ALA A 360 -16.94 4.19 -4.50
CA ALA A 360 -15.58 4.62 -4.74
C ALA A 360 -14.62 3.56 -4.22
N ASP A 361 -13.58 3.29 -5.01
CA ASP A 361 -12.53 2.31 -4.74
C ASP A 361 -11.18 2.88 -5.17
N ASN A 362 -10.11 2.42 -4.54
CA ASN A 362 -8.74 2.78 -4.90
C ASN A 362 -8.03 1.58 -5.52
N HIS A 363 -7.04 1.88 -6.37
CA HIS A 363 -6.31 0.92 -7.19
C HIS A 363 -4.84 1.24 -7.14
N MET A 364 -4.01 0.19 -7.21
CA MET A 364 -2.57 0.31 -7.31
C MET A 364 -2.06 -0.45 -8.53
N GLN A 365 -1.18 0.17 -9.30
CA GLN A 365 -0.62 -0.43 -10.51
C GLN A 365 0.88 -0.21 -10.61
N PHE A 366 1.62 -1.24 -11.03
CA PHE A 366 3.01 -1.16 -11.44
C PHE A 366 3.11 -1.52 -12.91
N LEU A 367 3.79 -0.70 -13.69
CA LEU A 367 3.92 -0.81 -15.14
C LEU A 367 5.39 -0.78 -15.50
N HIS A 368 5.86 -1.75 -16.27
CA HIS A 368 7.14 -1.68 -16.98
C HIS A 368 6.88 -1.24 -18.41
N PHE A 369 7.68 -0.30 -18.90
CA PHE A 369 7.57 0.27 -20.23
C PHE A 369 8.77 -0.09 -21.09
N VAL A 370 8.52 -0.39 -22.35
CA VAL A 370 9.54 -0.59 -23.37
C VAL A 370 9.38 0.45 -24.48
N ASP A 371 10.50 0.95 -24.99
CA ASP A 371 10.55 1.80 -26.18
C ASP A 371 10.31 0.92 -27.43
N ASN A 372 9.36 1.33 -28.28
CA ASN A 372 9.05 0.62 -29.54
C ASN A 372 9.45 1.44 -30.79
N GLY A 373 10.19 2.53 -30.63
CA GLY A 373 10.63 3.45 -31.68
C GLY A 373 9.67 4.60 -31.96
N ASP A 374 8.37 4.36 -31.80
CA ASP A 374 7.30 5.35 -32.03
C ASP A 374 6.72 5.92 -30.71
N GLY A 375 7.13 5.36 -29.57
CA GLY A 375 6.70 5.73 -28.24
C GLY A 375 7.03 4.63 -27.22
N VAL A 376 6.21 4.52 -26.18
CA VAL A 376 6.37 3.50 -25.13
C VAL A 376 5.14 2.60 -25.00
N GLN A 377 5.36 1.33 -24.72
CA GLN A 377 4.31 0.34 -24.46
C GLN A 377 4.59 -0.43 -23.17
N VAL A 378 3.55 -0.99 -22.57
CA VAL A 378 3.65 -1.80 -21.35
C VAL A 378 3.82 -3.27 -21.71
N ASP A 379 4.88 -3.90 -21.21
CA ASP A 379 5.14 -5.34 -21.35
C ASP A 379 5.02 -6.11 -20.02
N ASN A 380 4.96 -5.42 -18.88
CA ASN A 380 4.70 -6.02 -17.58
C ASN A 380 3.79 -5.12 -16.74
N CYS A 381 2.76 -5.70 -16.14
CA CYS A 381 1.74 -4.97 -15.39
C CYS A 381 1.29 -5.76 -14.18
N PHE A 382 1.36 -5.15 -13.00
CA PHE A 382 0.75 -5.66 -11.78
C PHE A 382 -0.35 -4.73 -11.31
N MET A 383 -1.55 -5.26 -11.05
CA MET A 383 -2.73 -4.46 -10.74
C MET A 383 -3.46 -5.02 -9.52
N LYS A 384 -3.82 -4.12 -8.61
CA LYS A 384 -4.68 -4.39 -7.45
C LYS A 384 -5.83 -3.43 -7.35
#